data_AF-A0A2N2BYR8-F1
#
_entry.id   AF-A0A2N2BYR8-F1
#
_cell.length_a   1.000
_cell.length_b   1.000
_cell.length_c   1.000
_cell.angle_alpha   90.00
_cell.angle_beta   90.00
_cell.angle_gamma   90.00
#
_symmetry.space_group_name_H-M   'P 1'
#
loop_
_entity.id
_entity.type
_entity.pdbx_description
1 polymer ?
#
loop_
_entity_poly.entity_id
_entity_poly.type
_entity_poly.pdbx_seq_one_letter_code
_entity_poly.pdbx_strand_id
1 'polypeptide(L)'
;MQTLFLAIGLIILIAVNIVLGSLAAMFAGAFDWKRFRKGIYKGAIIFACLALVYLAGWLNQDIIAFEANGQIVNLMQATHLVIFAGYIYYGTNVITKYYKILTGGGAKEKPPD
;
A
#
# COMPACT_ATOMS: atom_id res chain seq x y z
N MET A 1 9.01 -16.88 6.00
CA MET A 1 9.32 -16.61 4.57
C MET A 1 8.16 -15.90 3.86
N GLN A 2 6.92 -16.41 3.90
CA GLN A 2 5.76 -15.80 3.22
C GLN A 2 5.51 -14.33 3.61
N THR A 3 5.57 -13.98 4.90
CA THR A 3 5.37 -12.60 5.38
C THR A 3 6.38 -11.61 4.82
N LEU A 4 7.61 -12.04 4.56
CA LEU A 4 8.65 -11.18 3.98
C LEU A 4 8.34 -10.86 2.52
N PHE A 5 7.97 -11.86 1.72
CA PHE A 5 7.56 -11.64 0.34
C PHE A 5 6.30 -10.77 0.25
N LEU A 6 5.36 -10.96 1.17
CA LEU A 6 4.17 -10.12 1.28
C LEU A 6 4.52 -8.66 1.58
N ALA A 7 5.44 -8.42 2.54
CA ALA A 7 5.92 -7.09 2.86
C ALA A 7 6.61 -6.42 1.66
N ILE A 8 7.49 -7.16 0.96
CA ILE A 8 8.15 -6.67 -0.27
C ILE A 8 7.09 -6.33 -1.34
N GLY A 9 6.12 -7.22 -1.55
CA GLY A 9 5.03 -6.99 -2.49
C GLY A 9 4.21 -5.74 -2.17
N LEU A 10 3.94 -5.48 -0.89
CA LEU A 10 3.27 -4.25 -0.44
C LEU A 10 4.11 -3.01 -0.78
N ILE A 11 5.44 -3.02 -0.63
CA ILE A 11 6.29 -1.90 -1.01
C ILE A 11 6.24 -1.64 -2.52
N ILE A 12 6.25 -2.70 -3.32
CA ILE A 12 6.08 -2.59 -4.77
C ILE A 12 4.73 -1.95 -5.10
N LEU A 13 3.64 -2.38 -4.44
CA LEU A 13 2.31 -1.79 -4.66
C LEU A 13 2.25 -0.31 -4.25
N ILE A 14 2.90 0.09 -3.17
CA ILE A 14 3.01 1.51 -2.76
C ILE A 14 3.73 2.31 -3.85
N ALA A 15 4.85 1.81 -4.37
CA ALA A 15 5.60 2.47 -5.43
C ALA A 15 4.76 2.61 -6.71
N VAL A 16 4.13 1.52 -7.16
CA VAL A 16 3.21 1.54 -8.32
C VAL A 16 2.07 2.53 -8.08
N ASN A 17 1.48 2.57 -6.88
CA ASN A 17 0.41 3.50 -6.54
C ASN A 17 0.84 4.97 -6.65
N ILE A 18 2.08 5.30 -6.27
CA ILE A 18 2.65 6.65 -6.43
C ILE A 18 2.84 6.96 -7.93
N VAL A 19 3.45 6.03 -8.68
CA VAL A 19 3.72 6.18 -10.12
C VAL A 19 2.43 6.38 -10.92
N LEU A 20 1.40 5.56 -10.68
CA LEU A 20 0.11 5.71 -11.34
C LEU A 20 -0.60 7.02 -10.97
N GLY A 21 -0.43 7.47 -9.71
CA GLY A 21 -0.92 8.78 -9.29
C GLY A 21 -0.27 9.94 -10.03
N SER A 22 1.05 9.86 -10.26
CA SER A 22 1.76 10.85 -11.08
C SER A 22 1.40 10.76 -12.57
N LEU A 23 1.22 9.56 -13.13
CA LEU A 23 0.80 9.37 -14.51
C LEU A 23 -0.58 9.98 -14.77
N ALA A 24 -1.54 9.71 -13.90
CA ALA A 24 -2.86 10.33 -13.99
C ALA A 24 -2.79 11.87 -13.92
N ALA A 25 -1.92 12.42 -13.05
CA ALA A 25 -1.74 13.86 -12.95
C ALA A 25 -1.03 14.46 -14.19
N MET A 26 -0.09 13.73 -14.80
CA MET A 26 0.56 14.13 -16.05
C MET A 26 -0.43 14.18 -17.22
N PHE A 27 -1.28 13.17 -17.38
CA PHE A 27 -2.32 13.18 -18.42
C PHE A 27 -3.36 14.28 -18.24
N ALA A 28 -3.62 14.70 -17.00
CA ALA A 28 -4.53 15.81 -16.69
C ALA A 28 -3.85 17.20 -16.74
N GLY A 29 -2.57 17.30 -17.12
CA GLY A 29 -1.83 18.57 -17.10
C GLY A 29 -1.64 19.18 -15.71
N ALA A 30 -1.89 18.42 -14.63
CA ALA A 30 -1.91 18.86 -13.24
C ALA A 30 -0.76 18.23 -12.42
N PHE A 31 0.34 17.89 -13.08
CA PHE A 31 1.49 17.29 -12.40
C PHE A 31 2.16 18.31 -11.47
N ASP A 32 2.26 17.95 -10.19
CA ASP A 32 2.93 18.75 -9.17
C ASP A 32 4.07 17.94 -8.54
N TRP A 33 5.29 18.45 -8.71
CA TRP A 33 6.50 17.87 -8.16
C TRP A 33 6.48 17.81 -6.62
N LYS A 34 5.87 18.79 -5.94
CA LYS A 34 5.70 18.77 -4.48
C LYS A 34 4.80 17.61 -4.05
N ARG A 35 3.74 17.34 -4.81
CA ARG A 35 2.81 16.23 -4.56
C ARG A 35 3.49 14.88 -4.76
N PHE A 36 4.31 14.73 -5.80
CA PHE A 36 5.09 13.51 -6.04
C PHE A 36 6.07 13.23 -4.89
N ARG A 37 6.86 14.23 -4.48
CA ARG A 37 7.79 14.11 -3.33
C ARG A 37 7.06 13.73 -2.04
N LYS A 38 5.91 14.34 -1.74
CA LYS A 38 5.08 13.95 -0.59
C LYS A 38 4.65 12.48 -0.67
N GLY A 39 4.35 11.98 -1.88
CA GLY A 39 4.09 10.57 -2.12
C GLY A 39 5.27 9.68 -1.72
N ILE A 40 6.48 10.04 -2.17
CA ILE A 40 7.72 9.32 -1.81
C ILE A 40 7.95 9.32 -0.30
N TYR A 41 7.89 10.49 0.36
CA TYR A 41 8.09 10.58 1.81
C TYR A 41 7.08 9.71 2.58
N LYS A 42 5.80 9.76 2.20
CA LYS A 42 4.78 8.88 2.79
C LYS A 42 5.10 7.40 2.57
N GLY A 43 5.51 7.02 1.35
CA GLY A 43 5.89 5.65 1.05
C GLY A 43 7.08 5.16 1.88
N ALA A 44 8.11 6.00 2.05
CA ALA A 44 9.29 5.68 2.85
C ALA A 44 8.96 5.51 4.35
N ILE A 45 8.10 6.38 4.90
CA ILE A 45 7.64 6.25 6.28
C ILE A 45 6.86 4.95 6.47
N ILE A 46 5.94 4.63 5.56
CA ILE A 46 5.16 3.38 5.62
C ILE A 46 6.08 2.16 5.53
N PHE A 47 7.10 2.18 4.67
CA PHE A 47 8.11 1.12 4.60
C PHE A 47 8.82 0.92 5.95
N ALA A 48 9.31 2.01 6.55
CA ALA A 48 9.97 1.94 7.85
C ALA A 48 9.03 1.39 8.94
N CYS A 49 7.78 1.83 8.98
CA CYS A 49 6.78 1.33 9.92
C CYS A 49 6.52 -0.18 9.73
N LEU A 50 6.35 -0.64 8.50
CA LEU A 50 6.11 -2.07 8.22
C LEU A 50 7.31 -2.93 8.58
N ALA A 51 8.53 -2.45 8.34
CA ALA A 51 9.75 -3.15 8.76
C ALA A 51 9.83 -3.28 10.28
N LEU A 52 9.50 -2.22 11.03
CA LEU A 52 9.46 -2.24 12.49
C LEU A 52 8.36 -3.15 13.03
N VAL A 53 7.17 -3.16 12.43
CA VAL A 53 6.08 -4.07 12.80
C VAL A 53 6.47 -5.53 12.54
N TYR A 54 7.07 -5.81 11.38
CA TYR A 54 7.63 -7.14 11.07
C TYR A 54 8.67 -7.58 12.11
N LEU A 55 9.60 -6.69 12.45
CA LEU A 55 10.63 -6.96 13.44
C LEU A 55 10.01 -7.24 14.82
N ALA A 56 9.04 -6.44 15.25
CA ALA A 56 8.34 -6.65 16.53
C ALA A 56 7.64 -8.01 16.61
N GLY A 57 6.96 -8.42 15.55
CA GLY A 57 6.34 -9.75 15.46
C GLY A 57 7.35 -10.89 15.44
N TRP A 58 8.47 -10.70 14.76
CA TRP A 58 9.54 -11.70 14.68
C TRP A 58 10.26 -11.91 16.01
N LEU A 59 10.53 -10.83 16.76
CA LEU A 59 11.16 -10.93 18.09
C LEU A 59 10.26 -11.64 19.12
N ASN A 60 8.95 -11.56 18.99
CA ASN A 60 7.98 -11.99 20.00
C ASN A 60 7.06 -13.10 19.50
N GLN A 61 7.60 -14.05 18.74
CA GLN A 61 6.84 -15.12 18.09
C GLN A 61 6.08 -16.05 19.07
N ASP A 62 6.58 -16.18 20.30
CA ASP A 62 6.01 -17.05 21.33
C ASP A 62 4.84 -16.40 22.08
N ILE A 63 4.58 -15.11 21.86
CA ILE A 63 3.45 -14.41 22.48
C ILE A 63 2.18 -14.72 21.71
N ILE A 64 1.19 -15.27 22.42
CA ILE A 64 -0.18 -15.46 21.91
C ILE A 64 -0.85 -14.08 21.82
N ALA A 65 -1.27 -13.70 20.61
CA ALA A 65 -1.91 -12.42 20.37
C ALA A 65 -3.40 -12.47 20.77
N PHE A 66 -4.12 -13.46 20.23
CA PHE A 66 -5.53 -13.70 20.53
C PHE A 66 -5.94 -15.09 20.03
N GLU A 67 -7.06 -15.60 20.56
CA GLU A 67 -7.68 -16.83 20.10
C GLU A 67 -8.94 -16.48 19.31
N ALA A 68 -9.08 -17.04 18.11
CA ALA A 68 -10.25 -16.84 17.25
C ALA A 68 -10.75 -18.19 16.76
N ASN A 69 -12.00 -18.54 17.07
CA ASN A 69 -12.63 -19.81 16.66
C ASN A 69 -11.80 -21.06 17.02
N GLY A 70 -11.18 -21.08 18.21
CA GLY A 70 -10.33 -22.19 18.65
C GLY A 70 -8.95 -22.23 17.98
N GLN A 71 -8.62 -21.26 17.13
CA GLN A 71 -7.29 -21.09 16.57
C GLN A 71 -6.50 -20.05 17.36
N ILE A 72 -5.39 -20.49 17.95
CA ILE A 72 -4.45 -19.61 18.64
C ILE A 72 -3.65 -18.86 17.58
N VAL A 73 -3.77 -17.54 17.57
CA VAL A 73 -3.01 -16.65 16.69
C VAL A 73 -1.85 -16.05 17.49
N ASN A 74 -0.63 -16.31 17.06
CA ASN A 74 0.56 -15.71 17.67
C ASN A 74 0.90 -14.34 17.07
N LEU A 75 1.85 -13.63 17.69
CA LEU A 75 2.20 -12.27 17.29
C LEU A 75 2.76 -12.18 15.86
N MET A 76 3.47 -13.21 15.39
CA MET A 76 3.98 -13.26 14.02
C MET A 76 2.85 -13.44 13.00
N GLN A 77 1.83 -14.23 13.33
CA GLN A 77 0.62 -14.38 12.50
C GLN A 77 -0.23 -13.10 12.52
N ALA A 78 -0.38 -12.44 13.66
CA ALA A 78 -1.05 -11.14 13.74
C ALA A 78 -0.33 -10.09 12.87
N THR A 79 1.01 -10.09 12.90
CA THR A 79 1.85 -9.23 12.04
C THR A 79 1.64 -9.51 10.55
N HIS A 80 1.52 -10.78 10.17
CA HIS A 80 1.17 -11.16 8.80
C HIS A 80 -0.18 -10.59 8.37
N LEU A 81 -1.20 -10.64 9.23
CA LEU A 81 -2.53 -10.07 8.94
C LEU A 81 -2.47 -8.55 8.73
N VAL A 82 -1.69 -7.83 9.54
CA VAL A 82 -1.50 -6.38 9.38
C VAL A 82 -0.87 -6.04 8.02
N ILE A 83 0.20 -6.75 7.65
CA ILE A 83 0.88 -6.56 6.36
C ILE A 83 -0.06 -6.94 5.21
N PHE A 84 -0.83 -8.02 5.35
CA PHE A 84 -1.81 -8.46 4.36
C PHE A 84 -2.92 -7.44 4.14
N ALA A 85 -3.48 -6.87 5.20
CA ALA A 85 -4.47 -5.81 5.10
C ALA A 85 -3.92 -4.60 4.33
N GLY A 86 -2.68 -4.21 4.61
CA GLY A 86 -1.96 -3.18 3.84
C GLY A 86 -1.82 -3.54 2.36
N TYR A 87 -1.44 -4.78 2.06
CA TYR A 87 -1.32 -5.29 0.68
C TYR A 87 -2.64 -5.15 -0.08
N ILE A 88 -3.75 -5.60 0.53
CA ILE A 88 -5.08 -5.50 -0.07
C ILE A 88 -5.47 -4.05 -0.32
N TYR A 89 -5.26 -3.15 0.65
CA TYR A 89 -5.57 -1.73 0.50
C TYR A 89 -4.80 -1.07 -0.65
N TYR A 90 -3.50 -1.32 -0.77
CA TYR A 90 -2.73 -0.77 -1.89
C TYR A 90 -3.05 -1.46 -3.22
N GLY A 91 -3.36 -2.75 -3.21
CA GLY A 91 -3.80 -3.49 -4.38
C GLY A 91 -5.08 -2.91 -4.98
N THR A 92 -6.11 -2.64 -4.17
CA THR A 92 -7.37 -2.04 -4.64
C THR A 92 -7.17 -0.61 -5.17
N ASN A 93 -6.29 0.17 -4.55
CA ASN A 93 -5.92 1.50 -5.04
C ASN A 93 -5.22 1.45 -6.41
N VAL A 94 -4.30 0.50 -6.59
CA VAL A 94 -3.60 0.27 -7.86
C VAL A 94 -4.58 -0.14 -8.95
N ILE A 95 -5.45 -1.12 -8.68
CA ILE A 95 -6.50 -1.56 -9.62
C ILE A 95 -7.39 -0.38 -10.03
N THR A 96 -7.85 0.40 -9.05
CA THR A 96 -8.71 1.57 -9.30
C THR A 96 -8.02 2.60 -10.20
N LYS A 97 -6.73 2.88 -9.98
CA LYS A 97 -5.97 3.83 -10.79
C LYS A 97 -5.70 3.30 -12.20
N TYR A 98 -5.37 2.02 -12.34
CA TYR A 98 -5.25 1.38 -13.65
C TYR A 98 -6.54 1.50 -14.44
N TYR A 99 -7.66 1.11 -13.84
CA TYR A 99 -8.97 1.21 -14.48
C TYR A 99 -9.27 2.62 -14.98
N LYS A 100 -9.02 3.65 -14.16
CA LYS A 100 -9.22 5.06 -14.55
C LYS A 100 -8.32 5.50 -15.72
N ILE A 101 -7.07 5.06 -15.74
CA ILE A 101 -6.14 5.39 -16.83
C ILE A 101 -6.58 4.70 -18.13
N LEU A 102 -6.93 3.42 -18.06
CA LEU A 102 -7.33 2.62 -19.23
C LEU A 102 -8.67 3.09 -19.83
N THR A 103 -9.60 3.55 -18.99
CA THR A 103 -10.93 4.00 -19.43
C THR A 103 -11.00 5.50 -19.73
N GLY A 104 -9.92 6.25 -19.57
CA GLY A 104 -9.90 7.69 -19.78
C GLY A 104 -10.70 8.51 -18.74
N GLY A 105 -11.25 7.88 -17.70
CA GLY A 105 -12.10 8.50 -16.66
C GLY A 105 -11.40 9.51 -15.74
N GLY A 106 -10.19 9.97 -16.11
CA GLY A 106 -9.49 11.12 -15.52
C GLY A 106 -9.62 12.41 -16.33
N ALA A 107 -10.16 12.38 -17.55
CA ALA A 107 -10.47 13.57 -18.33
C ALA A 107 -11.75 14.20 -17.75
N LYS A 108 -11.61 15.26 -16.95
CA LYS A 108 -12.74 16.16 -16.72
C LYS A 108 -13.11 16.77 -18.08
N GLU A 109 -14.34 16.58 -18.52
CA GLU A 109 -14.95 17.48 -19.51
C GLU A 109 -14.76 18.91 -19.00
N LYS A 110 -14.14 19.75 -19.84
CA LYS A 110 -14.12 21.20 -19.63
C LYS A 110 -15.60 21.65 -19.63
N PRO A 111 -16.11 22.34 -18.60
CA PRO A 111 -17.46 22.87 -18.67
C PRO A 111 -17.56 23.83 -19.87
N PRO A 112 -18.66 23.79 -20.65
CA PRO A 112 -18.88 24.72 -21.74
C PRO A 112 -18.91 26.15 -21.20
N ASP A 113 -18.29 27.05 -21.97
CA ASP A 113 -17.98 28.45 -21.60
C ASP A 113 -19.23 29.27 -21.22
#